data_AF-A0A4V3R9Q0-F1
#
_entry.id   AF-A0A4V3R9Q0-F1
#
_cell.length_a   1.000
_cell.length_b   1.000
_cell.length_c   1.000
_cell.angle_alpha   90.00
_cell.angle_beta   90.00
_cell.angle_gamma   90.00
#
_symmetry.space_group_name_H-M   'P 1'
#
loop_
_entity.id
_entity.type
_entity.pdbx_description
1 polymer ?
#
loop_
_entity_poly.entity_id
_entity_poly.type
_entity_poly.pdbx_seq_one_letter_code
_entity_poly.pdbx_strand_id
1 'polypeptide(L)'
;MAENINFIANPANLCVHLHRAYCLGWLIFGIAPKSLKIIGQEVTDKTQQEIAQALAGLEPAVDVWVAYVDVPEQPGNKVIAMHFDGWVWGERPHTFHGCPYYKVESTTKVMPQDMYDERIRAHQPQLYAWERLAADGVTLADLNENLIRNCIRRGIDGGRIPESALYEPTGDILSKWKLLKNGCRQMGRSCSFLIT
;
A
#
# COMPACT_ATOMS: atom_id res chain seq x y z
N MET A 1 -40.02 18.75 1.52
CA MET A 1 -39.10 18.32 2.59
C MET A 1 -37.81 17.92 1.91
N ALA A 2 -36.82 18.83 1.91
CA ALA A 2 -35.51 18.55 1.37
C ALA A 2 -34.87 17.50 2.28
N GLU A 3 -34.72 16.27 1.78
CA GLU A 3 -33.83 15.30 2.40
C GLU A 3 -32.44 15.95 2.38
N ASN A 4 -31.98 16.41 3.54
CA ASN A 4 -30.61 16.82 3.75
C ASN A 4 -29.73 15.70 3.21
N ILE A 5 -29.14 15.92 2.04
CA ILE A 5 -28.16 15.01 1.46
C ILE A 5 -26.95 15.13 2.39
N ASN A 6 -26.91 14.27 3.42
CA ASN A 6 -25.87 14.21 4.43
C ASN A 6 -24.53 14.28 3.73
N PHE A 7 -23.87 15.42 3.88
CA PHE A 7 -22.75 15.78 3.03
C PHE A 7 -21.52 14.90 3.25
N ILE A 8 -21.55 14.04 4.27
CA ILE A 8 -20.63 12.92 4.40
C ILE A 8 -21.39 11.75 5.03
N ALA A 9 -22.21 11.01 4.28
CA ALA A 9 -22.84 9.81 4.82
C ALA A 9 -21.80 8.76 5.30
N ASN A 10 -20.57 8.81 4.79
CA ASN A 10 -19.42 8.09 5.33
C ASN A 10 -18.09 8.69 4.79
N PRO A 11 -17.24 9.35 5.60
CA PRO A 11 -15.99 9.93 5.10
C PRO A 11 -15.00 8.86 4.62
N ALA A 12 -15.18 7.60 5.07
CA ALA A 12 -14.46 6.46 4.53
C ALA A 12 -14.68 6.24 3.02
N ASN A 13 -15.73 6.81 2.42
CA ASN A 13 -15.95 6.78 0.97
C ASN A 13 -14.79 7.40 0.18
N LEU A 14 -14.06 8.35 0.77
CA LEU A 14 -12.88 8.98 0.15
C LEU A 14 -11.74 7.95 0.04
N CYS A 15 -11.43 7.25 1.13
CA CYS A 15 -10.42 6.18 1.18
C CYS A 15 -10.71 5.05 0.20
N VAL A 16 -11.98 4.73 0.00
CA VAL A 16 -12.39 3.68 -0.95
C VAL A 16 -12.09 4.03 -2.41
N HIS A 17 -12.20 5.30 -2.81
CA HIS A 17 -11.88 5.71 -4.18
C HIS A 17 -10.37 5.58 -4.46
N LEU A 18 -9.55 5.81 -3.43
CA LEU A 18 -8.10 5.58 -3.43
C LEU A 18 -7.71 4.10 -3.34
N HIS A 19 -8.65 3.17 -3.48
CA HIS A 19 -8.37 1.73 -3.40
C HIS A 19 -8.98 0.93 -4.55
N ARG A 20 -9.62 1.62 -5.50
CA ARG A 20 -10.09 1.01 -6.74
C ARG A 20 -8.92 0.94 -7.73
N ALA A 21 -8.48 -0.28 -7.99
CA ALA A 21 -7.52 -0.56 -9.04
C ALA A 21 -8.15 -0.21 -10.41
N TYR A 22 -7.42 0.56 -11.21
CA TYR A 22 -7.71 0.86 -12.63
C TYR A 22 -8.92 1.75 -12.96
N CYS A 23 -9.57 2.37 -11.97
CA CYS A 23 -10.64 3.33 -12.25
C CYS A 23 -10.30 4.69 -11.64
N LEU A 24 -9.88 5.65 -12.48
CA LEU A 24 -9.94 7.08 -12.16
C LEU A 24 -11.37 7.40 -11.70
N GLY A 25 -11.50 7.96 -10.50
CA GLY A 25 -12.78 8.07 -9.81
C GLY A 25 -13.19 9.51 -9.56
N TRP A 26 -14.30 9.94 -10.13
CA TRP A 26 -14.96 11.18 -9.73
C TRP A 26 -15.95 10.90 -8.61
N LEU A 27 -15.80 11.60 -7.50
CA LEU A 27 -16.81 11.66 -6.44
C LEU A 27 -17.58 12.97 -6.59
N ILE A 28 -18.89 12.86 -6.85
CA ILE A 28 -19.74 14.02 -7.12
C ILE A 28 -20.87 14.07 -6.10
N PHE A 29 -21.00 15.21 -5.42
CA PHE A 29 -22.06 15.50 -4.46
C PHE A 29 -23.09 16.47 -5.05
N GLY A 30 -24.32 16.41 -4.53
CA GLY A 30 -25.45 17.18 -5.06
C GLY A 30 -26.21 16.47 -6.18
N ILE A 31 -26.07 15.15 -6.31
CA ILE A 31 -26.85 14.32 -7.23
C ILE A 31 -27.85 13.48 -6.43
N ALA A 32 -29.10 13.45 -6.89
CA ALA A 32 -30.13 12.62 -6.29
C ALA A 32 -29.82 11.12 -6.49
N PRO A 33 -29.77 10.30 -5.43
CA PRO A 33 -29.27 8.91 -5.51
C PRO A 33 -30.14 7.97 -6.36
N LYS A 34 -31.44 8.26 -6.51
CA LYS A 34 -32.37 7.43 -7.30
C LYS A 34 -32.68 7.98 -8.69
N SER A 35 -32.83 9.30 -8.80
CA SER A 35 -33.23 9.94 -10.05
C SER A 35 -32.06 10.44 -10.88
N LEU A 36 -30.83 10.42 -10.32
CA LEU A 36 -29.61 10.96 -10.91
C LEU A 36 -29.73 12.43 -11.36
N LYS A 37 -30.74 13.14 -10.86
CA LYS A 37 -30.94 14.56 -11.13
C LYS A 37 -29.91 15.38 -10.38
N ILE A 38 -29.37 16.38 -11.06
CA ILE A 38 -28.47 17.37 -10.48
C ILE A 38 -29.34 18.32 -9.67
N ILE A 39 -29.23 18.25 -8.34
CA ILE A 39 -29.89 19.18 -7.42
C ILE A 39 -28.89 20.26 -7.00
N GLY A 40 -27.64 19.86 -6.76
CA GLY A 40 -26.67 20.67 -6.07
C GLY A 40 -26.99 20.77 -4.59
N GLN A 41 -26.12 21.46 -3.87
CA GLN A 41 -26.29 21.76 -2.46
C GLN A 41 -25.74 23.15 -2.15
N GLU A 42 -26.17 23.72 -1.05
CA GLU A 42 -25.58 24.95 -0.54
C GLU A 42 -24.19 24.66 0.01
N VAL A 43 -23.19 25.42 -0.45
CA VAL A 43 -21.81 25.28 -0.02
C VAL A 43 -21.46 26.46 0.88
N THR A 44 -21.42 26.20 2.18
CA THR A 44 -21.04 27.18 3.21
C THR A 44 -19.58 26.98 3.63
N ASP A 45 -19.01 27.94 4.37
CA ASP A 45 -17.66 27.80 4.94
C ASP A 45 -17.54 26.53 5.81
N LYS A 46 -18.62 26.19 6.54
CA LYS A 46 -18.69 24.96 7.33
C LYS A 46 -18.55 23.71 6.45
N THR A 47 -19.23 23.69 5.30
CA THR A 47 -19.14 22.61 4.31
C THR A 47 -17.71 22.43 3.82
N GLN A 48 -16.99 23.52 3.54
CA GLN A 48 -15.58 23.47 3.13
C GLN A 48 -14.67 22.96 4.26
N GLN A 49 -14.93 23.38 5.50
CA GLN A 49 -14.20 22.91 6.67
C GLN A 49 -14.39 21.40 6.91
N GLU A 50 -15.60 20.88 6.73
CA GLU A 50 -15.90 19.44 6.83
C GLU A 50 -15.16 18.63 5.76
N ILE A 51 -15.05 19.14 4.52
CA ILE A 51 -14.26 18.51 3.45
C ILE A 51 -12.79 18.47 3.83
N ALA A 52 -12.25 19.60 4.29
CA ALA A 52 -10.86 19.69 4.70
C ALA A 52 -10.55 18.70 5.84
N GLN A 53 -11.45 18.56 6.82
CA GLN A 53 -11.30 17.59 7.92
C GLN A 53 -11.37 16.14 7.42
N ALA A 54 -12.28 15.84 6.49
CA ALA A 54 -12.39 14.50 5.92
C ALA A 54 -11.17 14.12 5.07
N LEU A 55 -10.62 15.06 4.30
CA LEU A 55 -9.38 14.86 3.55
C LEU A 55 -8.17 14.71 4.50
N ALA A 56 -8.12 15.49 5.59
CA ALA A 56 -7.06 15.39 6.59
C ALA A 56 -7.06 14.04 7.35
N GLY A 57 -8.19 13.32 7.37
CA GLY A 57 -8.28 11.98 7.95
C GLY A 57 -7.67 10.87 7.09
N LEU A 58 -7.26 11.17 5.85
CA LEU A 58 -6.64 10.21 4.94
C LEU A 58 -5.13 10.09 5.20
N GLU A 59 -4.65 8.85 5.27
CA GLU A 59 -3.22 8.55 5.41
C GLU A 59 -2.80 7.50 4.38
N PRO A 60 -1.72 7.70 3.60
CA PRO A 60 -0.93 8.93 3.50
C PRO A 60 -1.76 10.12 3.00
N ALA A 61 -1.28 11.34 3.29
CA ALA A 61 -1.96 12.56 2.88
C ALA A 61 -2.10 12.61 1.35
N VAL A 62 -3.32 12.87 0.88
CA VAL A 62 -3.65 12.93 -0.55
C VAL A 62 -4.00 14.37 -0.90
N ASP A 63 -3.38 14.88 -1.96
CA ASP A 63 -3.78 16.15 -2.55
C ASP A 63 -4.96 15.89 -3.49
N VAL A 64 -6.14 16.41 -3.13
CA VAL A 64 -7.39 16.18 -3.86
C VAL A 64 -7.88 17.49 -4.43
N TRP A 65 -8.04 17.54 -5.75
CA TRP A 65 -8.64 18.70 -6.40
C TRP A 65 -10.17 18.69 -6.20
N VAL A 66 -10.67 19.71 -5.50
CA VAL A 66 -12.09 19.92 -5.24
C VAL A 66 -12.62 21.05 -6.12
N ALA A 67 -13.54 20.72 -7.03
CA ALA A 67 -14.21 21.67 -7.90
C ALA A 67 -15.64 21.96 -7.40
N TYR A 68 -15.99 23.24 -7.37
CA TYR A 68 -17.34 23.71 -7.03
C TYR A 68 -18.01 24.27 -8.29
N VAL A 69 -19.06 23.61 -8.77
CA VAL A 69 -19.71 23.95 -10.06
C VAL A 69 -21.13 24.45 -9.80
N ASP A 70 -21.47 25.64 -10.28
CA ASP A 70 -22.82 26.20 -10.16
C ASP A 70 -23.86 25.38 -10.92
N VAL A 71 -25.04 25.19 -10.32
CA VAL A 71 -26.17 24.49 -10.97
C VAL A 71 -27.02 25.51 -11.73
N PRO A 72 -27.14 25.42 -13.07
CA PRO A 72 -27.84 26.41 -13.88
C PRO A 72 -29.30 26.64 -13.49
N GLU A 73 -29.97 25.58 -13.03
CA GLU A 73 -31.40 25.59 -12.69
C GLU A 73 -31.67 25.88 -11.20
N GLN A 74 -30.63 26.02 -10.36
CA GLN A 74 -30.78 26.21 -8.91
C GLN A 74 -29.79 27.28 -8.40
N PRO A 75 -30.20 28.56 -8.35
CA PRO A 75 -29.36 29.67 -7.90
C PRO A 75 -28.88 29.45 -6.46
N GLY A 76 -27.58 29.60 -6.22
CA GLY A 76 -26.96 29.42 -4.90
C GLY A 76 -26.53 27.98 -4.59
N ASN A 77 -27.01 26.99 -5.36
CA ASN A 77 -26.60 25.60 -5.20
C ASN A 77 -25.43 25.27 -6.11
N LYS A 78 -24.44 24.57 -5.55
CA LYS A 78 -23.27 24.06 -6.27
C LYS A 78 -23.18 22.55 -6.16
N VAL A 79 -22.65 21.94 -7.20
CA VAL A 79 -22.17 20.55 -7.23
C VAL A 79 -20.72 20.54 -6.79
N ILE A 80 -20.36 19.57 -5.95
CA ILE A 80 -18.98 19.40 -5.50
C ILE A 80 -18.42 18.16 -6.18
N ALA A 81 -17.38 18.33 -6.98
CA ALA A 81 -16.72 17.25 -7.69
C ALA A 81 -15.28 17.12 -7.17
N MET A 82 -14.90 15.91 -6.78
CA MET A 82 -13.57 15.57 -6.32
C MET A 82 -12.98 14.51 -7.23
N HIS A 83 -11.76 14.75 -7.70
CA HIS A 83 -11.03 13.80 -8.53
C HIS A 83 -10.06 12.99 -7.66
N PHE A 84 -10.14 11.66 -7.76
CA PHE A 84 -9.20 10.74 -7.13
C PHE A 84 -8.45 9.96 -8.20
N ASP A 85 -7.13 10.01 -8.13
CA ASP A 85 -6.28 9.10 -8.87
C ASP A 85 -6.50 7.68 -8.34
N GLY A 86 -6.67 6.74 -9.27
CA GLY A 86 -6.85 5.34 -8.93
C GLY A 86 -5.57 4.78 -8.33
N TRP A 87 -5.69 3.95 -7.30
CA TRP A 87 -4.52 3.33 -6.66
C TRP A 87 -3.91 2.24 -7.54
N VAL A 88 -2.59 2.30 -7.66
CA VAL A 88 -1.80 1.34 -8.43
C VAL A 88 -1.27 0.26 -7.49
N TRP A 89 -1.32 -1.00 -7.94
CA TRP A 89 -0.77 -2.10 -7.16
C TRP A 89 0.71 -1.86 -6.83
N GLY A 90 1.07 -1.92 -5.55
CA GLY A 90 2.42 -1.60 -5.05
C GLY A 90 2.57 -0.18 -4.49
N GLU A 91 1.57 0.69 -4.66
CA GLU A 91 1.51 1.94 -3.90
C GLU A 91 1.08 1.69 -2.45
N ARG A 92 1.42 2.64 -1.56
CA ARG A 92 1.05 2.53 -0.15
C ARG A 92 -0.47 2.49 -0.03
N PRO A 93 -1.06 1.49 0.65
CA PRO A 93 -2.50 1.49 0.87
C PRO A 93 -2.89 2.66 1.76
N HIS A 94 -4.04 3.26 1.44
CA HIS A 94 -4.62 4.38 2.16
C HIS A 94 -5.48 3.91 3.33
N THR A 95 -5.55 4.71 4.37
CA THR A 95 -6.43 4.49 5.52
C THR A 95 -7.19 5.77 5.81
N PHE A 96 -8.35 5.64 6.43
CA PHE A 96 -9.08 6.77 6.98
C PHE A 96 -9.13 6.60 8.49
N HIS A 97 -8.51 7.52 9.23
CA HIS A 97 -8.29 7.40 10.68
C HIS A 97 -7.69 6.03 11.10
N GLY A 98 -6.71 5.54 10.34
CA GLY A 98 -6.04 4.26 10.60
C GLY A 98 -6.82 3.01 10.18
N CYS A 99 -8.05 3.15 9.69
CA CYS A 99 -8.85 2.03 9.21
C CYS A 99 -8.77 1.92 7.67
N PRO A 100 -8.39 0.76 7.10
CA PRO A 100 -8.44 0.54 5.67
C PRO A 100 -9.87 0.23 5.22
N TYR A 101 -10.31 0.81 4.11
CA TYR A 101 -11.65 0.57 3.54
C TYR A 101 -11.56 0.15 2.07
N TYR A 102 -12.57 -0.58 1.58
CA TYR A 102 -12.68 -0.95 0.17
C TYR A 102 -14.14 -0.90 -0.30
N LYS A 103 -14.35 -0.83 -1.63
CA LYS A 103 -15.68 -0.78 -2.22
C LYS A 103 -16.17 -2.18 -2.54
N VAL A 104 -17.42 -2.46 -2.19
CA VAL A 104 -18.20 -3.58 -2.71
C VAL A 104 -19.46 -3.00 -3.34
N GLU A 105 -19.56 -3.08 -4.68
CA GLU A 105 -20.65 -2.46 -5.44
C GLU A 105 -20.79 -0.94 -5.17
N SER A 106 -21.91 -0.52 -4.60
CA SER A 106 -22.22 0.85 -4.16
C SER A 106 -21.87 1.11 -2.68
N THR A 107 -21.43 0.10 -1.94
CA THR A 107 -21.21 0.17 -0.49
C THR A 107 -19.72 0.21 -0.12
N THR A 108 -19.40 0.97 0.90
CA THR A 108 -18.07 1.01 1.53
C THR A 108 -18.01 0.04 2.71
N LYS A 109 -16.98 -0.81 2.75
CA LYS A 109 -16.73 -1.74 3.84
C LYS A 109 -15.31 -1.59 4.38
N VAL A 110 -15.11 -1.94 5.65
CA VAL A 110 -13.77 -2.09 6.21
C VAL A 110 -13.06 -3.20 5.45
N MET A 111 -11.81 -2.95 5.05
CA MET A 111 -10.99 -3.92 4.34
C MET A 111 -10.64 -5.08 5.27
N PRO A 112 -10.85 -6.33 4.85
CA PRO A 112 -10.35 -7.50 5.56
C PRO A 112 -8.83 -7.44 5.78
N GLN A 113 -8.37 -7.98 6.90
CA GLN A 113 -6.95 -7.91 7.31
C GLN A 113 -6.02 -8.61 6.30
N ASP A 114 -6.41 -9.78 5.81
CA ASP A 114 -5.68 -10.54 4.80
C ASP A 114 -5.44 -9.73 3.51
N MET A 115 -6.47 -9.03 3.04
CA MET A 115 -6.39 -8.14 1.89
C MET A 115 -5.47 -6.94 2.16
N TYR A 116 -5.54 -6.35 3.34
CA TYR A 116 -4.68 -5.23 3.71
C TYR A 116 -3.21 -5.65 3.80
N ASP A 117 -2.93 -6.80 4.44
CA ASP A 117 -1.59 -7.36 4.57
C ASP A 117 -0.96 -7.69 3.21
N GLU A 118 -1.77 -8.14 2.24
CA GLU A 118 -1.30 -8.34 0.86
C GLU A 118 -0.85 -7.01 0.21
N ARG A 119 -1.62 -5.94 0.38
CA ARG A 119 -1.28 -4.61 -0.17
C ARG A 119 -0.03 -4.02 0.50
N ILE A 120 0.13 -4.20 1.81
CA ILE A 120 1.33 -3.80 2.54
C ILE A 120 2.56 -4.54 2.03
N ARG A 121 2.45 -5.86 1.85
CA ARG A 121 3.53 -6.69 1.28
C ARG A 121 3.87 -6.28 -0.15
N ALA A 122 2.87 -5.96 -0.96
CA ALA A 122 3.07 -5.47 -2.32
C ALA A 122 3.77 -4.10 -2.36
N HIS A 123 3.47 -3.23 -1.39
CA HIS A 123 4.08 -1.90 -1.28
C HIS A 123 5.56 -1.97 -0.88
N GLN A 124 5.90 -2.87 0.06
CA GLN A 124 7.27 -3.01 0.56
C GLN A 124 7.77 -4.46 0.45
N PRO A 125 7.89 -5.00 -0.77
CA PRO A 125 8.24 -6.40 -0.97
C PRO A 125 9.62 -6.73 -0.38
N GLN A 126 10.51 -5.74 -0.32
CA GLN A 126 11.86 -5.88 0.23
C GLN A 126 11.89 -6.06 1.75
N LEU A 127 10.90 -5.53 2.49
CA LEU A 127 10.80 -5.65 3.95
C LEU A 127 10.13 -6.96 4.36
N TYR A 128 9.20 -7.44 3.54
CA TYR A 128 8.44 -8.68 3.78
C TYR A 128 8.97 -9.88 2.98
N ALA A 129 10.04 -9.71 2.21
CA ALA A 129 10.74 -10.81 1.58
C ALA A 129 11.33 -11.69 2.68
N TRP A 130 10.76 -12.88 2.84
CA TRP A 130 11.22 -13.90 3.79
C TRP A 130 12.73 -14.15 3.67
N GLU A 131 13.31 -13.94 2.49
CA GLU A 131 14.74 -14.11 2.24
C GLU A 131 15.66 -13.12 2.97
N ARG A 132 15.11 -11.97 3.37
CA ARG A 132 15.81 -10.88 4.04
C ARG A 132 15.50 -10.79 5.54
N LEU A 133 14.55 -11.58 6.02
CA LEU A 133 14.23 -11.68 7.45
C LEU A 133 15.38 -12.35 8.20
N ALA A 134 15.64 -11.90 9.42
CA ALA A 134 16.58 -12.58 10.29
C ALA A 134 16.02 -13.97 10.67
N ALA A 135 16.88 -14.98 10.65
CA ALA A 135 16.59 -16.29 11.19
C ALA A 135 16.90 -16.24 12.69
N ASP A 136 15.88 -15.88 13.47
CA ASP A 136 15.99 -15.85 14.92
C ASP A 136 16.32 -17.24 15.47
N GLY A 137 17.30 -17.33 16.36
CA GLY A 137 17.73 -18.60 16.96
C GLY A 137 18.64 -19.48 16.09
N VAL A 138 19.04 -19.02 14.89
CA VAL A 138 20.01 -19.74 14.05
C VAL A 138 21.38 -19.07 14.14
N THR A 139 22.37 -19.82 14.60
CA THR A 139 23.76 -19.39 14.74
C THR A 139 24.64 -19.93 13.62
N LEU A 140 25.89 -19.46 13.54
CA LEU A 140 26.90 -19.99 12.62
C LEU A 140 27.19 -21.48 12.86
N ALA A 141 27.02 -21.97 14.10
CA ALA A 141 27.24 -23.38 14.43
C ALA A 141 26.14 -24.30 13.86
N ASP A 142 24.96 -23.76 13.60
CA ASP A 142 23.83 -24.50 13.00
C ASP A 142 23.97 -24.64 11.47
N LEU A 143 25.02 -24.03 10.88
CA LEU A 143 25.25 -24.06 9.45
C LEU A 143 26.06 -25.30 9.03
N ASN A 144 25.57 -25.98 8.00
CA ASN A 144 26.31 -27.08 7.39
C ASN A 144 27.41 -26.53 6.47
N GLU A 145 28.64 -26.51 7.00
CA GLU A 145 29.80 -26.00 6.29
C GLU A 145 30.07 -26.73 4.96
N ASN A 146 29.85 -28.04 4.91
CA ASN A 146 30.05 -28.83 3.68
C ASN A 146 29.11 -28.40 2.56
N LEU A 147 27.84 -28.12 2.89
CA LEU A 147 26.89 -27.61 1.90
C LEU A 147 27.30 -26.22 1.40
N ILE A 148 27.73 -25.33 2.28
CA ILE A 148 28.17 -23.98 1.90
C ILE A 148 29.40 -24.05 0.98
N ARG A 149 30.38 -24.89 1.30
CA ARG A 149 31.59 -25.08 0.48
C ARG A 149 31.27 -25.67 -0.88
N ASN A 150 30.31 -26.59 -0.96
CA ASN A 150 29.85 -27.12 -2.25
C ASN A 150 29.15 -26.06 -3.10
N CYS A 151 28.38 -25.16 -2.50
CA CYS A 151 27.79 -24.02 -3.23
C CYS A 151 28.86 -23.05 -3.74
N ILE A 152 29.88 -22.75 -2.93
CA ILE A 152 31.00 -21.90 -3.34
C ILE A 152 31.70 -22.50 -4.56
N ARG A 153 31.99 -23.81 -4.54
CA ARG A 153 32.59 -24.52 -5.69
C ARG A 153 31.74 -24.37 -6.95
N ARG A 154 30.43 -24.65 -6.88
CA ARG A 154 29.54 -24.48 -8.03
C ARG A 154 29.48 -23.04 -8.53
N GLY A 155 29.54 -22.05 -7.62
CA GLY A 155 29.58 -20.64 -8.00
C GLY A 155 30.89 -20.24 -8.67
N ILE A 156 32.01 -20.88 -8.32
CA ILE A 156 33.31 -20.72 -9.00
C ILE A 156 33.26 -21.37 -10.38
N ASP A 157 32.76 -22.61 -10.47
CA ASP A 157 32.59 -23.31 -11.74
C ASP A 157 31.68 -22.53 -12.71
N GLY A 158 30.66 -21.85 -12.17
CA GLY A 158 29.77 -20.95 -12.91
C GLY A 158 30.32 -19.55 -13.16
N GLY A 159 31.56 -19.24 -12.74
CA GLY A 159 32.21 -17.93 -12.93
C GLY A 159 31.60 -16.78 -12.13
N ARG A 160 30.75 -17.05 -11.14
CA ARG A 160 30.03 -16.05 -10.31
C ARG A 160 30.79 -15.67 -9.04
N ILE A 161 31.72 -16.52 -8.59
CA ILE A 161 32.49 -16.36 -7.35
C ILE A 161 33.98 -16.47 -7.67
N PRO A 162 34.87 -15.62 -7.09
CA PRO A 162 36.31 -15.76 -7.26
C PRO A 162 36.85 -16.99 -6.54
N GLU A 163 37.86 -17.64 -7.11
CA GLU A 163 38.50 -18.84 -6.55
C GLU A 163 39.12 -18.59 -5.16
N SER A 164 39.49 -17.34 -4.86
CA SER A 164 39.99 -16.94 -3.54
C SER A 164 39.02 -17.26 -2.38
N ALA A 165 37.71 -17.33 -2.66
CA ALA A 165 36.69 -17.63 -1.67
C ALA A 165 36.75 -19.07 -1.12
N LEU A 166 37.48 -20.00 -1.76
CA LEU A 166 37.66 -21.37 -1.25
C LEU A 166 38.46 -21.43 0.05
N TYR A 167 39.39 -20.50 0.22
CA TYR A 167 40.37 -20.49 1.31
C TYR A 167 39.96 -19.60 2.47
N GLU A 168 38.90 -18.82 2.31
CA GLU A 168 38.39 -17.93 3.34
C GLU A 168 37.52 -18.69 4.37
N PRO A 169 37.51 -18.27 5.65
CA PRO A 169 36.59 -18.79 6.65
C PRO A 169 35.13 -18.53 6.26
N THR A 170 34.25 -19.51 6.50
CA THR A 170 32.82 -19.43 6.17
C THR A 170 32.14 -18.20 6.78
N GLY A 171 32.50 -17.84 8.02
CA GLY A 171 31.95 -16.64 8.68
C GLY A 171 32.30 -15.33 7.95
N ASP A 172 33.51 -15.22 7.41
CA ASP A 172 33.97 -14.02 6.71
C ASP A 172 33.30 -13.90 5.34
N ILE A 173 33.16 -15.02 4.63
CA ILE A 173 32.45 -15.10 3.35
C ILE A 173 30.99 -14.67 3.52
N LEU A 174 30.29 -15.25 4.49
CA LEU A 174 28.88 -14.92 4.78
C LEU A 174 28.73 -13.46 5.23
N SER A 175 29.70 -12.92 5.97
CA SER A 175 29.72 -11.50 6.36
C SER A 175 29.89 -10.59 5.14
N LYS A 176 30.86 -10.87 4.26
CA LYS A 176 31.09 -10.12 3.01
C LYS A 176 29.87 -10.12 2.11
N TRP A 177 29.17 -11.24 2.05
CA TRP A 177 27.93 -11.37 1.26
C TRP A 177 26.70 -10.77 1.94
N LYS A 178 26.86 -10.16 3.14
CA LYS A 178 25.78 -9.56 3.93
C LYS A 178 24.69 -10.57 4.30
N LEU A 179 25.09 -11.82 4.54
CA LEU A 179 24.23 -12.93 4.97
C LEU A 179 24.16 -13.07 6.50
N LEU A 180 25.08 -12.40 7.20
CA LEU A 180 25.09 -12.24 8.65
C LEU A 180 24.71 -10.80 9.00
N LYS A 181 23.77 -10.62 9.93
CA LYS A 181 23.38 -9.32 10.51
C LYS A 181 23.45 -9.45 12.03
N ASN A 182 24.37 -8.75 12.67
CA ASN A 182 24.58 -8.78 14.13
C ASN A 182 24.79 -10.20 14.71
N GLY A 183 25.40 -11.12 13.96
CA GLY A 183 25.56 -12.52 14.36
C GLY A 183 24.34 -13.41 14.10
N CYS A 184 23.19 -12.85 13.74
CA CYS A 184 22.00 -13.59 13.30
C CYS A 184 21.95 -13.68 11.76
N ARG A 185 21.58 -14.85 11.24
CA ARG A 185 21.52 -15.14 9.79
C ARG A 185 20.34 -14.42 9.14
N GLN A 186 20.41 -14.09 7.85
CA GLN A 186 19.22 -13.77 7.03
C GLN A 186 18.70 -15.05 6.34
N MET A 187 17.42 -15.39 6.50
CA MET A 187 16.86 -16.72 6.20
C MET A 187 17.09 -17.17 4.74
N GLY A 188 16.85 -16.35 3.73
CA GLY A 188 16.63 -16.89 2.37
C GLY A 188 17.61 -16.50 1.27
N ARG A 189 18.62 -15.67 1.52
CA ARG A 189 19.74 -15.58 0.56
C ARG A 189 20.55 -16.89 0.46
N SER A 190 20.30 -17.84 1.35
CA SER A 190 20.85 -19.20 1.30
C SER A 190 20.15 -20.08 0.27
N CYS A 191 18.83 -19.92 0.08
CA CYS A 191 18.07 -20.77 -0.85
C CYS A 191 18.23 -20.34 -2.31
N SER A 192 18.38 -19.04 -2.58
CA SER A 192 18.62 -18.57 -3.96
C SER A 192 20.00 -18.99 -4.49
N PHE A 193 21.00 -19.17 -3.60
CA PHE A 193 22.29 -19.79 -3.96
C PHE A 193 22.25 -21.33 -4.07
N LEU A 194 21.16 -21.96 -3.62
CA LEU A 194 20.98 -23.43 -3.63
C LEU A 194 20.02 -23.90 -4.73
N ILE A 195 19.27 -22.99 -5.37
CA ILE A 195 18.29 -23.30 -6.41
C ILE A 195 18.54 -22.38 -7.62
N THR A 196 19.68 -22.55 -8.28
CA THR A 196 19.87 -22.36 -9.74
C THR A 196 21.28 -22.76 -10.17
#